data_AF-A0A9D9Z5J0-F1
#
_entry.id   AF-A0A9D9Z5J0-F1
#
_cell.length_a   1.000
_cell.length_b   1.000
_cell.length_c   1.000
_cell.angle_alpha   90.00
_cell.angle_beta   90.00
_cell.angle_gamma   90.00
#
_symmetry.space_group_name_H-M   'P 1'
#
loop_
_entity.id
_entity.type
_entity.pdbx_description
1 polymer ?
#
loop_
_entity_poly.entity_id
_entity_poly.type
_entity_poly.pdbx_seq_one_letter_code
_entity_poly.pdbx_strand_id
1 'polypeptide(L)'
;MVAIRRMLSGVAVFCLFFLPALPPSPAGAVGNQQEVIGGYAGVVPLEWGQEVTGVVTRFDPGEEKGLALTFDACGGGVKGCGYDEELIELLRKEGIPATLFINARWIRVNPETFASLAADPLFDIANHGLDHRPLSVSGREAYGIKGTEGPAEAAREVEEGARAIEAASGKRPLFFRSGTNHYDEIAVRIAGELGHRVVGCSVNGDAGATYSADQVAKALMSALPGDIVLMHMNRPEGQTAEGLAAALGSLKEKGFTFVRLYQVLSPPAAERTATVL
;
A
#
# COMPACT_ATOMS: atom_id res chain seq x y z
N MET A 1 51.74 11.47 -55.74
CA MET A 1 50.63 12.14 -55.02
C MET A 1 49.35 11.43 -55.38
N VAL A 2 48.64 10.92 -54.36
CA VAL A 2 47.18 10.77 -54.20
C VAL A 2 46.99 9.60 -53.22
N ALA A 3 46.62 9.96 -51.99
CA ALA A 3 46.30 9.03 -50.92
C ALA A 3 44.82 8.63 -51.01
N ILE A 4 44.53 7.33 -51.00
CA ILE A 4 43.17 6.82 -50.87
C ILE A 4 43.01 6.30 -49.43
N ARG A 5 42.33 7.09 -48.59
CA ARG A 5 41.89 6.67 -47.25
C ARG A 5 40.72 5.70 -47.39
N ARG A 6 40.90 4.47 -46.92
CA ARG A 6 39.78 3.53 -46.67
C ARG A 6 39.08 3.94 -45.37
N MET A 7 37.80 4.32 -45.48
CA MET A 7 36.87 4.41 -44.35
C MET A 7 36.54 2.99 -43.88
N LEU A 8 36.80 2.70 -42.59
CA LEU A 8 36.24 1.56 -41.88
C LEU A 8 34.97 2.05 -41.17
N SER A 9 33.80 1.63 -41.66
CA SER A 9 32.52 1.80 -40.97
C SER A 9 32.42 0.76 -39.84
N GLY A 10 32.50 1.21 -38.59
CA GLY A 10 32.23 0.37 -37.43
C GLY A 10 30.73 0.15 -37.28
N VAL A 11 30.28 -1.09 -37.48
CA VAL A 11 28.93 -1.52 -37.08
C VAL A 11 29.00 -1.89 -35.61
N ALA A 12 28.43 -1.05 -34.74
CA ALA A 12 28.24 -1.39 -33.34
C ALA A 12 27.09 -2.40 -33.23
N VAL A 13 27.42 -3.64 -32.89
CA VAL A 13 26.44 -4.67 -32.54
C VAL A 13 25.94 -4.37 -31.13
N PHE A 14 24.73 -3.81 -31.02
CA PHE A 14 24.03 -3.67 -29.74
C PHE A 14 23.42 -5.04 -29.39
N CYS A 15 24.12 -5.83 -28.58
CA CYS A 15 23.54 -7.02 -27.97
C CYS A 15 22.51 -6.57 -26.92
N LEU A 16 21.25 -6.48 -27.32
CA LEU A 16 20.11 -6.43 -26.40
C LEU A 16 20.04 -7.78 -25.68
N PHE A 17 20.60 -7.84 -24.47
CA PHE A 17 20.32 -8.93 -23.54
C PHE A 17 18.87 -8.79 -23.08
N PHE A 18 17.97 -9.55 -23.71
CA PHE A 18 16.66 -9.82 -23.13
C PHE A 18 16.88 -10.65 -21.87
N LEU A 19 16.91 -9.99 -20.71
CA LEU A 19 16.75 -10.66 -19.44
C LEU A 19 15.32 -11.23 -19.40
N PRO A 20 15.15 -12.55 -19.20
CA PRO A 20 13.81 -13.11 -19.04
C PRO A 20 13.16 -12.47 -17.80
N ALA A 21 11.87 -12.15 -17.90
CA ALA A 21 11.09 -11.71 -16.75
C ALA A 21 11.22 -12.76 -15.64
N LEU A 22 11.81 -12.38 -14.51
CA LEU A 22 11.87 -13.25 -13.33
C LEU A 22 10.44 -13.51 -12.86
N PRO A 23 10.09 -14.78 -12.55
CA PRO A 23 8.77 -15.10 -12.03
C PRO A 23 8.54 -14.36 -10.71
N PRO A 24 7.27 -14.07 -10.34
CA PRO A 24 6.96 -13.50 -9.05
C PRO A 24 7.46 -14.43 -7.93
N SER A 25 8.10 -13.87 -6.91
CA SER A 25 8.52 -14.63 -5.73
C SER A 25 7.31 -15.26 -5.04
N PRO A 26 7.43 -16.52 -4.57
CA PRO A 26 6.36 -17.16 -3.80
C PRO A 26 6.14 -16.38 -2.50
N ALA A 27 4.87 -16.16 -2.16
CA ALA A 27 4.49 -15.49 -0.93
C ALA A 27 5.03 -16.24 0.29
N GLY A 28 5.83 -15.56 1.13
CA GLY A 28 6.22 -16.06 2.46
C GLY A 28 7.68 -16.48 2.67
N ALA A 29 8.55 -16.43 1.66
CA ALA A 29 9.99 -16.54 1.88
C ALA A 29 10.54 -15.19 2.35
N VAL A 30 10.86 -15.05 3.65
CA VAL A 30 11.54 -13.86 4.16
C VAL A 30 13.00 -13.93 3.71
N GLY A 31 13.34 -13.26 2.62
CA GLY A 31 14.73 -13.10 2.21
C GLY A 31 15.50 -12.34 3.28
N ASN A 32 16.78 -12.70 3.49
CA ASN A 32 17.68 -11.87 4.28
C ASN A 32 17.69 -10.45 3.66
N GLN A 33 17.33 -9.43 4.45
CA GLN A 33 17.18 -8.06 3.95
C GLN A 33 18.43 -7.56 3.20
N GLN A 34 19.64 -7.96 3.61
CA GLN A 34 20.87 -7.58 2.92
C GLN A 34 21.01 -8.25 1.55
N GLU A 35 20.60 -9.51 1.43
CA GLU A 35 20.62 -10.25 0.17
C GLU A 35 19.62 -9.66 -0.82
N VAL A 36 18.40 -9.34 -0.36
CA VAL A 36 17.38 -8.64 -1.17
C VAL A 36 17.94 -7.30 -1.67
N ILE A 37 18.45 -6.45 -0.77
CA ILE A 37 19.04 -5.16 -1.14
C ILE A 37 20.16 -5.32 -2.18
N GLY A 38 21.05 -6.30 -1.98
CA GLY A 38 22.16 -6.57 -2.90
C GLY A 38 21.69 -7.01 -4.29
N GLY A 39 20.63 -7.81 -4.37
CA GLY A 39 20.06 -8.31 -5.64
C GLY A 39 19.49 -7.21 -6.55
N TYR A 40 19.09 -6.07 -5.99
CA TYR A 40 18.51 -4.95 -6.73
C TYR A 40 19.47 -3.76 -6.92
N ALA A 41 20.74 -3.89 -6.54
CA ALA A 41 21.73 -2.83 -6.69
C ALA A 41 21.90 -2.44 -8.18
N GLY A 42 21.65 -1.17 -8.51
CA GLY A 42 21.80 -0.64 -9.86
C GLY A 42 20.69 -1.03 -10.84
N VAL A 43 19.64 -1.73 -10.40
CA VAL A 43 18.48 -2.02 -11.22
C VAL A 43 17.67 -0.74 -11.46
N VAL A 44 17.34 -0.47 -12.72
CA VAL A 44 16.61 0.74 -13.13
C VAL A 44 15.13 0.38 -13.33
N PRO A 45 14.19 1.05 -12.63
CA PRO A 45 12.76 0.81 -12.80
C PRO A 45 12.25 1.34 -14.13
N LEU A 46 11.27 0.63 -14.71
CA LEU A 46 10.58 0.98 -15.94
C LEU A 46 9.22 1.63 -15.68
N GLU A 47 8.61 1.36 -14.53
CA GLU A 47 7.28 1.81 -14.18
C GLU A 47 7.34 2.83 -13.03
N TRP A 48 6.35 3.72 -12.99
CA TRP A 48 6.16 4.67 -11.90
C TRP A 48 4.70 5.09 -11.82
N GLY A 49 4.08 4.96 -10.66
CA GLY A 49 2.71 5.38 -10.45
C GLY A 49 2.04 4.64 -9.31
N GLN A 50 0.71 4.73 -9.28
CA GLN A 50 -0.12 4.06 -8.28
C GLN A 50 -0.46 2.61 -8.68
N GLU A 51 -0.39 2.32 -9.98
CA GLU A 51 -0.72 1.04 -10.59
C GLU A 51 0.49 0.52 -11.36
N VAL A 52 1.50 0.05 -10.63
CA VAL A 52 2.66 -0.63 -11.21
C VAL A 52 2.56 -2.13 -10.97
N THR A 53 3.31 -2.91 -11.74
CA THR A 53 3.38 -4.37 -11.67
C THR A 53 3.63 -4.83 -10.22
N GLY A 54 2.72 -5.66 -9.72
CA GLY A 54 2.76 -6.23 -8.37
C GLY A 54 1.92 -5.48 -7.32
N VAL A 55 1.43 -4.26 -7.62
CA VAL A 55 0.49 -3.56 -6.74
C VAL A 55 -0.90 -4.13 -6.89
N VAL A 56 -1.53 -4.48 -5.77
CA VAL A 56 -2.92 -4.95 -5.75
C VAL A 56 -3.86 -3.79 -5.55
N THR A 57 -4.72 -3.51 -6.53
CA THR A 57 -5.71 -2.42 -6.45
C THR A 57 -7.16 -2.91 -6.33
N ARG A 58 -7.39 -4.21 -6.60
CA ARG A 58 -8.69 -4.89 -6.51
C ARG A 58 -8.51 -6.31 -5.97
N PHE A 59 -9.61 -6.94 -5.56
CA PHE A 59 -9.69 -8.38 -5.27
C PHE A 59 -10.82 -9.02 -6.08
N ASP A 60 -10.78 -10.34 -6.23
CA ASP A 60 -11.90 -11.10 -6.81
C ASP A 60 -12.98 -11.31 -5.72
N PRO A 61 -14.17 -10.71 -5.87
CA PRO A 61 -15.22 -10.84 -4.87
C PRO A 61 -16.02 -12.16 -5.00
N GLY A 62 -15.74 -12.99 -6.02
CA GLY A 62 -16.54 -14.18 -6.32
C GLY A 62 -17.99 -13.83 -6.63
N GLU A 63 -18.94 -14.56 -6.02
CA GLU A 63 -20.37 -14.25 -6.13
C GLU A 63 -20.84 -13.18 -5.14
N GLU A 64 -19.99 -12.79 -4.18
CA GLU A 64 -20.32 -11.75 -3.20
C GLU A 64 -20.14 -10.34 -3.80
N LYS A 65 -20.77 -9.34 -3.17
CA LYS A 65 -20.53 -7.92 -3.49
C LYS A 65 -19.60 -7.30 -2.47
N GLY A 66 -18.45 -7.91 -2.26
CA GLY A 66 -17.45 -7.43 -1.31
C GLY A 66 -16.88 -6.07 -1.69
N LEU A 67 -16.69 -5.19 -0.71
CA LEU A 67 -16.00 -3.91 -0.82
C LEU A 67 -15.02 -3.76 0.35
N ALA A 68 -13.75 -3.49 0.06
CA ALA A 68 -12.74 -3.30 1.09
C ALA A 68 -12.56 -1.81 1.38
N LEU A 69 -13.00 -1.35 2.55
CA LEU A 69 -12.69 0.00 3.04
C LEU A 69 -11.32 -0.01 3.71
N THR A 70 -10.45 0.89 3.28
CA THR A 70 -9.11 1.04 3.84
C THR A 70 -8.86 2.48 4.26
N PHE A 71 -8.18 2.64 5.39
CA PHE A 71 -7.94 3.96 5.97
C PHE A 71 -6.46 4.16 6.29
N ASP A 72 -5.88 5.20 5.71
CA ASP A 72 -4.48 5.54 5.92
C ASP A 72 -4.34 6.49 7.12
N ALA A 73 -3.32 6.24 7.94
CA ALA A 73 -2.90 7.08 9.06
C ALA A 73 -1.42 7.46 8.91
N CYS A 74 -1.19 8.55 8.19
CA CYS A 74 0.11 8.97 7.65
C CYS A 74 1.17 9.33 8.69
N GLY A 75 0.78 10.00 9.78
CA GLY A 75 1.70 10.63 10.72
C GLY A 75 2.53 11.78 10.10
N GLY A 76 2.99 12.72 10.93
CA GLY A 76 3.80 13.86 10.49
C GLY A 76 3.02 15.14 10.17
N GLY A 77 3.68 16.29 10.35
CA GLY A 77 3.02 17.60 10.33
C GLY A 77 1.96 17.75 11.42
N VAL A 78 1.40 18.96 11.59
CA VAL A 78 0.33 19.19 12.59
C VAL A 78 -0.95 18.44 12.22
N LYS A 79 -1.27 18.37 10.92
CA LYS A 79 -2.52 17.79 10.43
C LYS A 79 -2.44 16.31 10.07
N GLY A 80 -1.27 15.67 10.05
CA GLY A 80 -1.17 14.24 9.67
C GLY A 80 -1.21 13.28 10.86
N CYS A 81 -1.28 13.83 12.08
CA CYS A 81 -1.23 13.10 13.34
C CYS A 81 -2.59 13.00 14.05
N GLY A 82 -3.66 13.53 13.46
CA GLY A 82 -4.99 13.49 14.05
C GLY A 82 -5.58 12.07 14.10
N TYR A 83 -6.75 11.97 14.68
CA TYR A 83 -7.55 10.75 14.77
C TYR A 83 -9.02 11.13 14.64
N ASP A 84 -9.66 10.65 13.57
CA ASP A 84 -11.08 10.85 13.32
C ASP A 84 -11.90 9.82 14.13
N GLU A 85 -12.23 10.20 15.36
CA GLU A 85 -13.01 9.35 16.27
C GLU A 85 -14.43 9.11 15.76
N GLU A 86 -15.05 10.11 15.11
CA GLU A 86 -16.40 10.00 14.55
C GLU A 86 -16.46 8.94 13.45
N LEU A 87 -15.46 8.91 12.57
CA LEU A 87 -15.32 7.88 11.54
C LEU A 87 -15.19 6.48 12.15
N ILE A 88 -14.33 6.30 13.15
CA ILE A 88 -14.10 4.98 13.74
C ILE A 88 -15.34 4.50 14.53
N GLU A 89 -15.99 5.39 15.28
CA GLU A 89 -17.22 5.05 15.99
C GLU A 89 -18.38 4.74 15.03
N LEU A 90 -18.43 5.40 13.86
CA LEU A 90 -19.36 5.04 12.80
C LEU A 90 -19.13 3.59 12.33
N LEU A 91 -17.88 3.21 12.03
CA LEU A 91 -17.56 1.85 11.60
C LEU A 91 -17.94 0.82 12.68
N ARG A 92 -17.64 1.11 13.95
CA ARG A 92 -18.01 0.26 15.09
C ARG A 92 -19.51 0.09 15.23
N LYS A 93 -20.25 1.20 15.22
CA LYS A 93 -21.71 1.22 15.34
C LYS A 93 -22.39 0.44 14.21
N GLU A 94 -21.86 0.56 13.00
CA GLU A 94 -22.42 -0.10 11.81
C GLU A 94 -21.90 -1.53 11.61
N GLY A 95 -20.98 -1.99 12.45
CA GLY A 95 -20.35 -3.31 12.36
C GLY A 95 -19.53 -3.50 11.09
N ILE A 96 -18.95 -2.43 10.56
CA ILE A 96 -18.25 -2.43 9.28
C ILE A 96 -16.77 -2.72 9.51
N PRO A 97 -16.27 -3.87 9.04
CA PRO A 97 -14.87 -4.17 9.17
C PRO A 97 -14.03 -3.38 8.15
N ALA A 98 -12.79 -3.06 8.49
CA ALA A 98 -11.89 -2.28 7.65
C ALA A 98 -10.41 -2.67 7.85
N THR A 99 -9.55 -2.23 6.94
CA THR A 99 -8.09 -2.37 7.10
C THR A 99 -7.43 -1.01 7.26
N LEU A 100 -6.68 -0.82 8.34
CA LEU A 100 -6.06 0.44 8.71
C LEU A 100 -4.57 0.38 8.37
N PHE A 101 -4.11 1.22 7.44
CA PHE A 101 -2.70 1.37 7.08
C PHE A 101 -2.08 2.41 7.99
N ILE A 102 -1.27 1.97 8.95
CA ILE A 102 -0.72 2.83 10.00
C ILE A 102 0.77 3.09 9.76
N ASN A 103 1.16 4.36 9.79
CA ASN A 103 2.55 4.77 9.68
C ASN A 103 3.22 4.77 11.05
N ALA A 104 4.51 4.41 11.11
CA ALA A 104 5.27 4.37 12.35
C ALA A 104 5.27 5.71 13.12
N ARG A 105 5.24 6.86 12.44
CA ARG A 105 5.15 8.17 13.08
C ARG A 105 3.82 8.39 13.76
N TRP A 106 2.72 7.89 13.20
CA TRP A 106 1.40 8.01 13.80
C TRP A 106 1.30 7.17 15.07
N ILE A 107 1.89 5.96 15.09
CA ILE A 107 1.97 5.12 16.30
C ILE A 107 2.68 5.87 17.44
N ARG A 108 3.80 6.54 17.13
CA ARG A 108 4.58 7.27 18.15
C ARG A 108 3.80 8.38 18.84
N VAL A 109 2.88 9.05 18.14
CA VAL A 109 2.10 10.16 18.69
C VAL A 109 0.75 9.72 19.25
N ASN A 110 0.22 8.57 18.83
CA ASN A 110 -1.08 8.04 19.25
C ASN A 110 -0.99 6.58 19.75
N PRO A 111 -0.12 6.25 20.74
CA PRO A 111 0.13 4.86 21.13
C PRO A 111 -1.10 4.17 21.74
N GLU A 112 -1.87 4.89 22.57
CA GLU A 112 -3.08 4.34 23.21
C GLU A 112 -4.20 4.10 22.18
N THR A 113 -4.41 5.07 21.28
CA THR A 113 -5.37 4.93 20.18
C THR A 113 -4.98 3.78 19.27
N PHE A 114 -3.69 3.67 18.91
CA PHE A 114 -3.19 2.53 18.13
C PHE A 114 -3.49 1.19 18.82
N ALA A 115 -3.20 1.07 20.12
CA ALA A 115 -3.45 -0.15 20.87
C ALA A 115 -4.94 -0.53 20.89
N SER A 116 -5.83 0.46 21.06
CA SER A 116 -7.29 0.29 20.98
C SER A 116 -7.72 -0.23 19.60
N LEU A 117 -7.25 0.40 18.52
CA LEU A 117 -7.56 -0.03 17.16
C LEU A 117 -7.03 -1.42 16.83
N ALA A 118 -5.81 -1.76 17.28
CA ALA A 118 -5.19 -3.05 17.04
C ALA A 118 -5.85 -4.22 17.81
N ALA A 119 -6.55 -3.90 18.91
CA ALA A 119 -7.32 -4.86 19.70
C ALA A 119 -8.76 -5.05 19.18
N ASP A 120 -9.24 -4.14 18.32
CA ASP A 120 -10.60 -4.15 17.80
C ASP A 120 -10.78 -5.26 16.74
N PRO A 121 -11.73 -6.20 16.92
CA PRO A 121 -11.93 -7.30 15.97
C PRO A 121 -12.48 -6.86 14.61
N LEU A 122 -13.01 -5.63 14.48
CA LEU A 122 -13.45 -5.08 13.19
C LEU A 122 -12.28 -4.67 12.30
N PHE A 123 -11.10 -4.44 12.87
CA PHE A 123 -9.99 -3.84 12.14
C PHE A 123 -8.81 -4.82 11.98
N ASP A 124 -8.22 -4.79 10.79
CA ASP A 124 -6.87 -5.30 10.59
C ASP A 124 -5.88 -4.15 10.50
N ILE A 125 -4.67 -4.35 11.03
CA ILE A 125 -3.57 -3.39 10.93
C ILE A 125 -2.64 -3.77 9.78
N ALA A 126 -2.32 -2.79 8.95
CA ALA A 126 -1.40 -2.87 7.82
C ALA A 126 -0.34 -1.75 7.91
N ASN A 127 0.74 -1.91 7.14
CA ASN A 127 1.92 -1.05 7.20
C ASN A 127 1.82 0.13 6.24
N HIS A 128 1.94 1.35 6.75
CA HIS A 128 2.00 2.58 5.94
C HIS A 128 3.39 3.24 5.94
N GLY A 129 4.41 2.42 6.17
CA GLY A 129 5.82 2.81 6.13
C GLY A 129 6.33 3.50 7.39
N LEU A 130 7.61 3.81 7.34
CA LEU A 130 8.32 4.50 8.40
C LEU A 130 8.22 6.02 8.24
N ASP A 131 8.62 6.54 7.09
CA ASP A 131 8.81 7.96 6.84
C ASP A 131 7.79 8.54 5.84
N HIS A 132 6.72 7.80 5.50
CA HIS A 132 5.63 8.25 4.62
C HIS A 132 6.16 8.73 3.27
N ARG A 133 7.03 7.93 2.67
CA ARG A 133 7.64 8.25 1.38
C ARG A 133 6.91 7.49 0.27
N PRO A 134 6.85 8.05 -0.95
CA PRO A 134 6.70 7.22 -2.14
C PRO A 134 7.74 6.11 -2.14
N LEU A 135 7.37 4.90 -2.55
CA LEU A 135 8.29 3.78 -2.54
C LEU A 135 9.00 3.68 -3.89
N SER A 136 10.22 4.19 -3.95
CA SER A 136 11.05 4.20 -5.15
C SER A 136 12.46 3.67 -4.92
N VAL A 137 13.09 3.09 -5.93
CA VAL A 137 14.54 2.88 -5.96
C VAL A 137 15.27 3.97 -6.75
N SER A 138 14.53 4.84 -7.46
CA SER A 138 15.08 5.91 -8.31
C SER A 138 14.86 7.32 -7.75
N GLY A 139 14.33 7.45 -6.53
CA GLY A 139 14.13 8.75 -5.87
C GLY A 139 12.94 9.56 -6.39
N ARG A 140 12.04 8.95 -7.17
CA ARG A 140 10.91 9.68 -7.76
C ARG A 140 9.98 10.24 -6.69
N GLU A 141 9.57 11.47 -6.91
CA GLU A 141 8.70 12.24 -6.02
C GLU A 141 7.22 12.07 -6.40
N ALA A 142 6.35 12.10 -5.40
CA ALA A 142 4.92 12.30 -5.60
C ALA A 142 4.41 13.34 -4.59
N TYR A 143 3.52 14.23 -5.03
CA TYR A 143 2.87 15.25 -4.20
C TYR A 143 3.83 16.15 -3.40
N GLY A 144 5.01 16.47 -3.91
CA GLY A 144 6.00 17.26 -3.15
C GLY A 144 6.85 16.45 -2.17
N ILE A 145 6.66 15.13 -2.10
CA ILE A 145 7.33 14.25 -1.13
C ILE A 145 8.39 13.40 -1.84
N LYS A 146 9.65 13.58 -1.46
CA LYS A 146 10.79 12.82 -2.00
C LYS A 146 10.60 11.31 -1.72
N GLY A 147 10.58 10.50 -2.79
CA GLY A 147 10.56 9.04 -2.69
C GLY A 147 11.84 8.48 -2.11
N THR A 148 11.80 7.22 -1.67
CA THR A 148 13.00 6.47 -1.29
C THR A 148 14.02 6.44 -2.44
N GLU A 149 15.30 6.43 -2.11
CA GLU A 149 16.41 6.44 -3.07
C GLU A 149 17.26 5.18 -2.91
N GLY A 150 17.21 4.30 -3.91
CA GLY A 150 17.86 3.00 -3.91
C GLY A 150 17.14 1.89 -3.14
N PRO A 151 17.53 0.61 -3.35
CA PRO A 151 16.92 -0.55 -2.70
C PRO A 151 16.96 -0.52 -1.17
N ALA A 152 18.04 0.03 -0.59
CA ALA A 152 18.22 0.08 0.85
C ALA A 152 17.19 1.00 1.54
N GLU A 153 16.91 2.17 0.97
CA GLU A 153 15.90 3.08 1.51
C GLU A 153 14.49 2.52 1.32
N ALA A 154 14.20 1.89 0.17
CA ALA A 154 12.92 1.22 -0.05
C ALA A 154 12.67 0.09 0.95
N ALA A 155 13.66 -0.78 1.16
CA ALA A 155 13.59 -1.86 2.16
C ALA A 155 13.40 -1.31 3.58
N ARG A 156 14.14 -0.25 3.94
CA ARG A 156 14.03 0.40 5.26
C ARG A 156 12.64 1.00 5.49
N GLU A 157 12.09 1.69 4.50
CA GLU A 157 10.76 2.32 4.59
C GLU A 157 9.68 1.29 4.91
N VAL A 158 9.76 0.11 4.31
CA VAL A 158 8.83 -1.00 4.54
C VAL A 158 9.12 -1.69 5.88
N GLU A 159 10.35 -2.18 6.09
CA GLU A 159 10.68 -3.06 7.22
C GLU A 159 10.61 -2.36 8.57
N GLU A 160 11.10 -1.13 8.69
CA GLU A 160 11.03 -0.41 9.96
C GLU A 160 9.59 0.02 10.29
N GLY A 161 8.77 0.29 9.28
CA GLY A 161 7.33 0.49 9.45
C GLY A 161 6.65 -0.77 10.01
N ALA A 162 6.97 -1.93 9.45
CA ALA A 162 6.44 -3.22 9.90
C ALA A 162 6.89 -3.54 11.33
N ARG A 163 8.17 -3.32 11.67
CA ARG A 163 8.70 -3.52 13.03
C ARG A 163 8.06 -2.59 14.05
N ALA A 164 7.75 -1.35 13.68
CA ALA A 164 7.04 -0.43 14.58
C ALA A 164 5.65 -0.96 14.94
N ILE A 165 4.91 -1.49 13.96
CA ILE A 165 3.60 -2.14 14.19
C ILE A 165 3.76 -3.41 15.03
N GLU A 166 4.72 -4.26 14.69
CA GLU A 166 4.99 -5.52 15.39
C GLU A 166 5.36 -5.28 16.86
N ALA A 167 6.22 -4.30 17.14
CA ALA A 167 6.58 -3.91 18.50
C ALA A 167 5.38 -3.38 19.31
N ALA A 168 4.47 -2.65 18.67
CA ALA A 168 3.34 -2.02 19.34
C ALA A 168 2.10 -2.94 19.48
N SER A 169 1.97 -3.98 18.66
CA SER A 169 0.78 -4.85 18.61
C SER A 169 1.06 -6.35 18.81
N GLY A 170 2.33 -6.77 18.76
CA GLY A 170 2.73 -8.18 18.74
C GLY A 170 2.40 -8.92 17.45
N LYS A 171 1.91 -8.21 16.41
CA LYS A 171 1.53 -8.79 15.12
C LYS A 171 2.30 -8.12 14.00
N ARG A 172 2.98 -8.92 13.18
CA ARG A 172 3.65 -8.45 11.98
C ARG A 172 2.64 -8.25 10.84
N PRO A 173 2.55 -7.05 10.23
CA PRO A 173 1.61 -6.80 9.13
C PRO A 173 2.08 -7.49 7.84
N LEU A 174 1.12 -7.99 7.05
CA LEU A 174 1.35 -8.56 5.71
C LEU A 174 1.29 -7.50 4.60
N PHE A 175 0.36 -6.56 4.71
CA PHE A 175 0.12 -5.57 3.66
C PHE A 175 0.92 -4.30 3.90
N PHE A 176 1.43 -3.73 2.81
CA PHE A 176 2.10 -2.45 2.78
C PHE A 176 1.44 -1.51 1.77
N ARG A 177 1.32 -0.23 2.12
CA ARG A 177 0.96 0.87 1.20
C ARG A 177 1.93 2.02 1.43
N SER A 178 2.53 2.57 0.37
CA SER A 178 3.45 3.70 0.50
C SER A 178 2.70 4.96 0.92
N GLY A 179 3.39 5.91 1.55
CA GLY A 179 2.76 7.14 2.08
C GLY A 179 2.01 7.96 1.02
N THR A 180 2.38 7.84 -0.25
CA THR A 180 1.73 8.56 -1.36
C THR A 180 0.94 7.66 -2.29
N ASN A 181 0.83 6.37 -1.94
CA ASN A 181 0.33 5.33 -2.85
C ASN A 181 1.04 5.32 -4.22
N HIS A 182 2.29 5.78 -4.29
CA HIS A 182 3.13 5.73 -5.49
C HIS A 182 4.31 4.79 -5.29
N TYR A 183 4.64 4.11 -6.37
CA TYR A 183 5.65 3.06 -6.40
C TYR A 183 6.39 3.06 -7.74
N ASP A 184 7.60 2.51 -7.74
CA ASP A 184 8.13 1.81 -8.92
C ASP A 184 8.07 0.29 -8.71
N GLU A 185 8.07 -0.47 -9.81
CA GLU A 185 7.85 -1.92 -9.78
C GLU A 185 9.02 -2.68 -9.12
N ILE A 186 10.21 -2.09 -9.11
CA ILE A 186 11.38 -2.67 -8.44
C ILE A 186 11.22 -2.59 -6.93
N ALA A 187 10.80 -1.44 -6.41
CA ALA A 187 10.53 -1.28 -4.99
C ALA A 187 9.37 -2.17 -4.50
N VAL A 188 8.36 -2.39 -5.35
CA VAL A 188 7.28 -3.36 -5.09
C VAL A 188 7.82 -4.79 -4.96
N ARG A 189 8.74 -5.22 -5.83
CA ARG A 189 9.35 -6.56 -5.72
C ARG A 189 10.20 -6.70 -4.46
N ILE A 190 10.96 -5.66 -4.10
CA ILE A 190 11.72 -5.63 -2.84
C ILE A 190 10.79 -5.85 -1.65
N ALA A 191 9.66 -5.13 -1.59
CA ALA A 191 8.66 -5.35 -0.54
C ALA A 191 8.12 -6.79 -0.53
N GLY A 192 7.88 -7.36 -1.71
CA GLY A 192 7.49 -8.76 -1.92
C GLY A 192 8.47 -9.78 -1.33
N GLU A 193 9.76 -9.64 -1.63
CA GLU A 193 10.82 -10.53 -1.13
C GLU A 193 11.09 -10.37 0.37
N LEU A 194 10.69 -9.24 0.96
CA LEU A 194 10.70 -9.00 2.40
C LEU A 194 9.44 -9.57 3.10
N GLY A 195 8.54 -10.22 2.34
CA GLY A 195 7.33 -10.86 2.84
C GLY A 195 6.11 -9.95 2.91
N HIS A 196 6.13 -8.76 2.30
CA HIS A 196 5.00 -7.84 2.26
C HIS A 196 4.28 -7.88 0.92
N ARG A 197 2.97 -7.68 0.93
CA ARG A 197 2.17 -7.51 -0.27
C ARG A 197 1.77 -6.04 -0.41
N VAL A 198 2.14 -5.42 -1.52
CA VAL A 198 1.83 -4.00 -1.78
C VAL A 198 0.38 -3.87 -2.22
N VAL A 199 -0.38 -3.02 -1.52
CA VAL A 199 -1.81 -2.78 -1.78
C VAL A 199 -2.06 -1.30 -2.04
N GLY A 200 -2.52 -1.01 -3.25
CA GLY A 200 -3.01 0.30 -3.66
C GLY A 200 -4.52 0.40 -3.48
N CYS A 201 -5.18 1.06 -4.43
CA CYS A 201 -6.63 1.21 -4.45
C CYS A 201 -7.14 1.37 -5.88
N SER A 202 -8.37 0.95 -6.13
CA SER A 202 -9.10 1.23 -7.37
C SER A 202 -10.06 2.42 -7.23
N VAL A 203 -10.40 2.81 -6.00
CA VAL A 203 -11.24 3.96 -5.68
C VAL A 203 -10.50 4.86 -4.70
N ASN A 204 -10.23 6.10 -5.12
CA ASN A 204 -9.80 7.17 -4.20
C ASN A 204 -11.04 7.79 -3.56
N GLY A 205 -11.33 7.40 -2.31
CA GLY A 205 -12.59 7.69 -1.63
C GLY A 205 -12.67 9.11 -1.07
N ASP A 206 -11.55 9.71 -0.67
CA ASP A 206 -11.57 11.03 0.00
C ASP A 206 -10.47 12.01 -0.44
N ALA A 207 -9.59 11.59 -1.36
CA ALA A 207 -8.48 12.36 -1.88
C ALA A 207 -7.61 13.01 -0.78
N GLY A 208 -7.18 12.24 0.22
CA GLY A 208 -6.37 12.80 1.30
C GLY A 208 -7.20 13.60 2.31
N ALA A 209 -8.45 13.18 2.51
CA ALA A 209 -9.50 13.89 3.25
C ALA A 209 -9.76 15.33 2.77
N THR A 210 -9.60 15.58 1.47
CA THR A 210 -9.88 16.90 0.86
C THR A 210 -11.25 16.98 0.20
N TYR A 211 -11.89 15.83 -0.05
CA TYR A 211 -13.25 15.77 -0.55
C TYR A 211 -14.26 16.26 0.50
N SER A 212 -15.33 16.91 0.00
CA SER A 212 -16.53 17.14 0.80
C SER A 212 -17.29 15.83 1.04
N ALA A 213 -18.23 15.83 1.99
CA ALA A 213 -19.10 14.68 2.26
C ALA A 213 -19.79 14.16 0.99
N ASP A 214 -20.33 15.04 0.15
CA ASP A 214 -20.96 14.69 -1.13
C ASP A 214 -19.97 14.02 -2.11
N GLN A 215 -18.72 14.50 -2.16
CA GLN A 215 -17.70 13.93 -3.02
C GLN A 215 -17.26 12.54 -2.53
N VAL A 216 -17.10 12.35 -1.22
CA VAL A 216 -16.83 11.05 -0.60
C VAL A 216 -17.99 10.08 -0.88
N ALA A 217 -19.23 10.50 -0.63
CA ALA A 217 -20.41 9.68 -0.89
C ALA A 217 -20.51 9.28 -2.38
N LYS A 218 -20.26 10.22 -3.29
CA LYS A 218 -20.24 9.95 -4.73
C LYS A 218 -19.15 8.96 -5.14
N ALA A 219 -17.94 9.09 -4.58
CA ALA A 219 -16.84 8.16 -4.85
C ALA A 219 -17.22 6.74 -4.41
N LEU A 220 -17.74 6.59 -3.18
CA LEU A 220 -18.22 5.32 -2.65
C LEU A 220 -19.35 4.72 -3.48
N MET A 221 -20.32 5.53 -3.91
CA MET A 221 -21.45 5.07 -4.71
C MET A 221 -21.07 4.65 -6.14
N SER A 222 -19.87 5.01 -6.60
CA SER A 222 -19.29 4.58 -7.87
C SER A 222 -18.49 3.27 -7.78
N ALA A 223 -18.25 2.78 -6.56
CA ALA A 223 -17.52 1.54 -6.34
C ALA A 223 -18.27 0.33 -6.91
N LEU A 224 -17.48 -0.65 -7.30
CA LEU A 224 -17.85 -1.95 -7.84
C LEU A 224 -17.41 -3.05 -6.88
N PRO A 225 -18.07 -4.23 -6.90
CA PRO A 225 -17.58 -5.40 -6.17
C PRO A 225 -16.10 -5.69 -6.45
N GLY A 226 -15.35 -6.01 -5.39
CA GLY A 226 -13.90 -6.25 -5.46
C GLY A 226 -13.05 -4.98 -5.39
N ASP A 227 -13.65 -3.80 -5.25
CA ASP A 227 -12.89 -2.56 -5.08
C ASP A 227 -12.19 -2.47 -3.73
N ILE A 228 -11.00 -1.85 -3.76
CA ILE A 228 -10.29 -1.39 -2.58
C ILE A 228 -10.42 0.13 -2.56
N VAL A 229 -11.12 0.65 -1.56
CA VAL A 229 -11.34 2.09 -1.36
C VAL A 229 -10.28 2.63 -0.42
N LEU A 230 -9.54 3.66 -0.85
CA LEU A 230 -8.60 4.39 -0.03
C LEU A 230 -9.25 5.65 0.54
N MET A 231 -9.27 5.75 1.86
CA MET A 231 -9.65 6.94 2.62
C MET A 231 -8.62 7.18 3.74
N HIS A 232 -8.82 8.20 4.56
CA HIS A 232 -7.91 8.61 5.62
C HIS A 232 -8.68 8.74 6.94
N MET A 233 -8.03 8.35 8.04
CA MET A 233 -8.57 8.45 9.41
C MET A 233 -7.78 9.41 10.30
N ASN A 234 -6.75 10.07 9.75
CA ASN A 234 -5.85 10.94 10.51
C ASN A 234 -6.14 12.44 10.33
N ARG A 235 -7.32 12.77 9.78
CA ARG A 235 -7.76 14.13 9.42
C ARG A 235 -9.15 14.41 10.00
N PRO A 236 -9.29 14.52 11.34
CA PRO A 236 -10.58 14.73 11.99
C PRO A 236 -11.30 16.01 11.57
N GLU A 237 -10.60 16.96 10.95
CA GLU A 237 -11.20 18.17 10.37
C GLU A 237 -11.84 17.95 8.98
N GLY A 238 -11.66 16.77 8.39
CA GLY A 238 -12.21 16.40 7.09
C GLY A 238 -13.70 16.01 7.16
N GLN A 239 -14.25 15.59 6.01
CA GLN A 239 -15.66 15.16 5.89
C GLN A 239 -15.81 13.69 5.50
N THR A 240 -14.77 12.88 5.73
CA THR A 240 -14.75 11.45 5.38
C THR A 240 -15.84 10.68 6.14
N ALA A 241 -16.00 10.92 7.46
CA ALA A 241 -17.04 10.29 8.28
C ALA A 241 -18.46 10.59 7.76
N GLU A 242 -18.75 11.87 7.50
CA GLU A 242 -20.06 12.34 7.03
C GLU A 242 -20.42 11.74 5.66
N GLY A 243 -19.47 11.77 4.72
CA GLY A 243 -19.67 11.22 3.39
C GLY A 243 -19.82 9.70 3.37
N LEU A 244 -19.05 8.98 4.22
CA LEU A 244 -19.25 7.55 4.41
C LEU A 244 -20.66 7.27 4.94
N ALA A 245 -21.06 7.93 6.03
CA ALA A 245 -22.39 7.76 6.62
C ALA A 245 -23.51 7.97 5.60
N ALA A 246 -23.40 8.98 4.74
CA ALA A 246 -24.38 9.27 3.70
C ALA A 246 -24.49 8.16 2.63
N ALA A 247 -23.39 7.46 2.31
CA ALA A 247 -23.39 6.40 1.30
C ALA A 247 -23.77 5.01 1.85
N LEU A 248 -23.57 4.76 3.15
CA LEU A 248 -23.68 3.41 3.73
C LEU A 248 -25.03 2.75 3.50
N GLY A 249 -26.14 3.46 3.71
CA GLY A 249 -27.48 2.90 3.50
C GLY A 249 -27.68 2.43 2.06
N SER A 250 -27.29 3.26 1.09
CA SER A 250 -27.42 2.95 -0.34
C SER A 250 -26.49 1.81 -0.78
N LEU A 251 -25.28 1.70 -0.21
CA LEU A 251 -24.38 0.58 -0.48
C LEU A 251 -24.97 -0.74 0.03
N LYS A 252 -25.49 -0.75 1.27
CA LYS A 252 -26.15 -1.92 1.87
C LYS A 252 -27.38 -2.33 1.05
N GLU A 253 -28.22 -1.39 0.62
CA GLU A 253 -29.38 -1.65 -0.25
C GLU A 253 -28.99 -2.23 -1.61
N LYS A 254 -27.83 -1.82 -2.18
CA LYS A 254 -27.26 -2.42 -3.40
C LYS A 254 -26.68 -3.82 -3.18
N GLY A 255 -26.65 -4.29 -1.93
CA GLY A 255 -26.19 -5.62 -1.52
C GLY A 255 -24.70 -5.72 -1.26
N PHE A 256 -23.99 -4.59 -1.09
CA PHE A 256 -22.56 -4.63 -0.75
C PHE A 256 -22.33 -5.22 0.65
N THR A 257 -21.31 -6.06 0.76
CA THR A 257 -20.74 -6.52 2.03
C THR A 257 -19.37 -5.87 2.21
N PHE A 258 -19.01 -5.56 3.45
CA PHE A 258 -17.72 -4.94 3.75
C PHE A 258 -16.75 -6.00 4.27
N VAL A 259 -15.51 -5.97 3.77
CA VAL A 259 -14.48 -6.98 4.05
C VAL A 259 -13.15 -6.33 4.40
N ARG A 260 -12.33 -7.04 5.16
CA ARG A 260 -10.93 -6.68 5.41
C ARG A 260 -10.04 -7.31 4.36
N LEU A 261 -8.93 -6.66 4.05
CA LEU A 261 -7.96 -7.19 3.09
C LEU A 261 -7.43 -8.57 3.50
N TYR A 262 -7.21 -8.84 4.80
CA TYR A 262 -6.72 -10.16 5.21
C TYR A 262 -7.74 -11.28 5.00
N GLN A 263 -9.03 -10.96 4.89
CA GLN A 263 -10.07 -11.96 4.59
C GLN A 263 -10.02 -12.37 3.12
N VAL A 264 -9.78 -11.41 2.21
CA VAL A 264 -9.92 -11.64 0.75
C VAL A 264 -8.59 -11.76 -0.01
N LEU A 265 -7.47 -11.34 0.58
CA LEU A 265 -6.15 -11.33 -0.07
C LEU A 265 -5.09 -12.18 0.64
N SER A 266 -5.39 -12.76 1.80
CA SER A 266 -4.43 -13.67 2.44
C SER A 266 -4.37 -15.02 1.72
N PRO A 267 -3.20 -15.67 1.66
CA PRO A 267 -3.14 -17.06 1.21
C PRO A 267 -3.98 -17.96 2.15
N PRO A 268 -4.59 -19.03 1.61
CA PRO A 268 -5.35 -20.01 2.39
C PRO A 268 -4.51 -20.59 3.54
N ALA A 269 -5.18 -20.97 4.64
CA ALA A 269 -4.51 -21.47 5.84
C ALA A 269 -3.55 -22.66 5.59
N ALA A 270 -3.78 -23.46 4.54
CA ALA A 270 -2.96 -24.61 4.15
C ALA A 270 -1.54 -24.23 3.67
N GLU A 271 -1.33 -23.00 3.18
CA GLU A 271 -0.02 -22.53 2.72
C GLU A 271 0.79 -21.85 3.84
N ARG A 272 0.16 -21.53 4.97
CA ARG A 272 0.81 -20.89 6.13
C ARG A 272 1.63 -21.88 6.97
N THR A 273 1.38 -23.18 6.83
CA THR A 273 2.05 -24.26 7.59
C THR A 273 3.31 -24.78 6.89
N ALA A 274 3.54 -24.42 5.62
CA ALA A 274 4.64 -24.95 4.82
C ALA A 274 5.98 -24.21 5.05
N THR A 275 6.01 -23.11 5.81
CA THR A 275 7.22 -22.28 6.02
C THR A 275 7.90 -22.52 7.37
N VAL A 276 7.50 -23.56 8.12
CA VAL A 276 8.17 -23.96 9.36
C VAL A 276 8.52 -25.45 9.30
N LEU A 277 9.47 -25.80 8.43
CA LEU A 277 10.24 -27.05 8.51
C LEU A 277 11.67 -26.79 8.02
#